data_AF-A6IRJ8-F1
#
_entry.id   AF-A6IRJ8-F1
#
_cell.length_a   1.000
_cell.length_b   1.000
_cell.length_c   1.000
_cell.angle_alpha   90.00
_cell.angle_beta   90.00
_cell.angle_gamma   90.00
#
_symmetry.space_group_name_H-M   'P 1'
#
loop_
_entity.id
_entity.type
_entity.pdbx_description
1 polymer ?
#
loop_
_entity_poly.entity_id
_entity_poly.type
_entity_poly.pdbx_seq_one_letter_code
_entity_poly.pdbx_strand_id
1 'polypeptide(L)'
;MEVARQALGPLVTELYDVQAFKFGSFVLKSGLSSPVYIDLRGIVSRPRLLSQVADILFQTARNAGISFDSVCGVPYTALPLATVICSANHIPMLIRRKETKDYGTKRLVEGEINPGQTCLVIEDVVTSGASVLETVEVLQKEGLKVTDAIVLLDREQGGKDKLQAQGIRLHSVCTLSEMLEILEQQKKIDAEMVGRVKRFIQENVFTAANHNGVPPPEKKACKELSFGARAELPGVHPLASKLLTLMQKKETNLCLSADVSEARELLQLADALGPSICMLKTHVDILNDFTLDVMEELTTLAKRHEFLIFEDRKFADIGNTVKKQYESGIFKIASWADVVNAHVVPGSGVVKGLQEVGLPLHRACLLIAEMSSAGSLATGDYTKAAVGMAEEHCEFVIGFISGSRVSMKPEFLHLTPGVQLETGGDHLGQQYNSPQEVVGKRGSDVIIVGRGILAAANRLEAAEMYRKAAWEAYLSRLAVQ
;
A
#
# COMPACT_ATOMS: atom_id res chain seq x y z
N MET A 1 41.85 -8.76 8.07
CA MET A 1 40.87 -8.87 6.96
C MET A 1 40.87 -10.26 6.32
N GLU A 2 42.02 -10.92 6.15
CA GLU A 2 42.11 -12.23 5.48
C GLU A 2 41.50 -13.41 6.28
N VAL A 3 41.61 -13.39 7.61
CA VAL A 3 41.01 -14.40 8.51
C VAL A 3 39.47 -14.30 8.56
N ALA A 4 38.91 -13.09 8.44
CA ALA A 4 37.45 -12.88 8.42
C ALA A 4 36.79 -13.40 7.13
N ARG A 5 37.49 -13.29 5.99
CA ARG A 5 37.02 -13.85 4.71
C ARG A 5 37.00 -15.39 4.71
N GLN A 6 37.94 -16.06 5.40
CA GLN A 6 37.96 -17.52 5.49
C GLN A 6 36.78 -18.10 6.29
N ALA A 7 36.27 -17.39 7.31
CA ALA A 7 35.13 -17.83 8.11
C ALA A 7 33.77 -17.58 7.43
N LEU A 8 33.71 -16.65 6.47
CA LEU A 8 32.47 -16.25 5.79
C LEU A 8 31.95 -17.34 4.84
N GLY A 9 32.85 -18.04 4.15
CA GLY A 9 32.48 -19.11 3.20
C GLY A 9 31.61 -20.21 3.83
N PRO A 10 32.07 -20.89 4.89
CA PRO A 10 31.29 -21.90 5.59
C PRO A 10 29.97 -21.38 6.18
N LEU A 11 29.96 -20.15 6.71
CA LEU A 11 28.75 -19.53 7.24
C LEU A 11 27.70 -19.33 6.14
N VAL A 12 28.11 -18.77 5.00
CA VAL A 12 27.22 -18.54 3.84
C VAL A 12 26.65 -19.86 3.33
N THR A 13 27.46 -20.93 3.28
CA THR A 13 26.98 -22.28 2.91
C THR A 13 25.92 -22.77 3.89
N GLU A 14 26.17 -22.68 5.20
CA GLU A 14 25.23 -23.17 6.21
C GLU A 14 23.92 -22.35 6.19
N LEU A 15 24.00 -21.03 6.04
CA LEU A 15 22.85 -20.16 5.87
C LEU A 15 22.04 -20.49 4.61
N TYR A 16 22.69 -20.83 3.50
CA TYR A 16 22.02 -21.31 2.30
C TYR A 16 21.30 -22.64 2.54
N ASP A 17 21.97 -23.60 3.17
CA ASP A 17 21.44 -24.95 3.40
C ASP A 17 20.23 -24.96 4.36
N VAL A 18 20.15 -24.00 5.29
CA VAL A 18 18.97 -23.79 6.14
C VAL A 18 17.89 -22.91 5.50
N GLN A 19 18.01 -22.60 4.21
CA GLN A 19 17.10 -21.74 3.44
C GLN A 19 16.97 -20.31 4.01
N ALA A 20 18.02 -19.79 4.66
CA ALA A 20 18.05 -18.37 5.02
C ALA A 20 18.20 -17.49 3.78
N PHE A 21 18.84 -17.99 2.73
CA PHE A 21 18.89 -17.37 1.41
C PHE A 21 18.00 -18.13 0.44
N LYS A 22 17.00 -17.44 -0.13
CA LYS A 22 16.05 -18.00 -1.10
C LYS A 22 16.16 -17.24 -2.41
N PHE A 23 16.24 -17.97 -3.53
CA PHE A 23 16.35 -17.41 -4.87
C PHE A 23 15.13 -17.80 -5.70
N GLY A 24 14.58 -16.85 -6.46
CA GLY A 24 13.26 -16.97 -7.07
C GLY A 24 12.54 -15.62 -7.10
N SER A 25 11.23 -15.62 -7.36
CA SER A 25 10.43 -14.38 -7.38
C SER A 25 9.77 -14.17 -6.03
N PHE A 26 10.17 -13.13 -5.30
CA PHE A 26 9.63 -12.81 -3.97
C PHE A 26 9.16 -11.37 -3.89
N VAL A 27 7.95 -11.15 -3.40
CA VAL A 27 7.45 -9.80 -3.13
C VAL A 27 8.00 -9.33 -1.78
N LEU A 28 8.83 -8.27 -1.80
CA LEU A 28 9.38 -7.66 -0.59
C LEU A 28 8.33 -6.80 0.11
N LYS A 29 8.58 -6.41 1.37
CA LYS A 29 7.76 -5.42 2.10
C LYS A 29 7.63 -4.08 1.34
N SER A 30 8.59 -3.76 0.47
CA SER A 30 8.53 -2.59 -0.42
C SER A 30 7.56 -2.73 -1.59
N GLY A 31 6.97 -3.92 -1.81
CA GLY A 31 6.17 -4.25 -2.99
C GLY A 31 6.99 -4.65 -4.21
N LEU A 32 8.32 -4.55 -4.15
CA LEU A 32 9.20 -4.94 -5.25
C LEU A 32 9.26 -6.47 -5.37
N SER A 33 9.19 -6.97 -6.60
CA SER A 33 9.57 -8.35 -6.90
C SER A 33 11.10 -8.46 -6.90
N SER A 34 11.64 -9.21 -5.94
CA SER A 34 13.06 -9.41 -5.74
C SER A 34 13.46 -10.82 -6.16
N PRO A 35 14.56 -10.98 -6.91
CA PRO A 35 15.11 -12.29 -7.29
C PRO A 35 15.71 -13.05 -6.09
N VAL A 36 15.84 -12.38 -4.93
CA VAL A 36 16.42 -12.92 -3.69
C VAL A 36 15.61 -12.48 -2.47
N TYR A 37 15.34 -13.42 -1.57
CA TYR A 37 14.74 -13.17 -0.27
C TYR A 37 15.62 -13.74 0.83
N ILE A 38 15.95 -12.92 1.83
CA ILE A 38 16.75 -13.31 2.98
C ILE A 38 15.82 -13.40 4.19
N ASP A 39 15.79 -14.56 4.83
CA ASP A 39 14.94 -14.85 5.99
C ASP A 39 15.72 -15.60 7.07
N LEU A 40 16.34 -14.83 7.96
CA LEU A 40 17.16 -15.37 9.05
C LEU A 40 16.32 -15.86 10.23
N ARG A 41 14.98 -15.75 10.21
CA ARG A 41 14.13 -16.20 11.31
C ARG A 41 14.26 -17.69 11.60
N GLY A 42 14.55 -18.51 10.58
CA GLY A 42 14.72 -19.95 10.75
C GLY A 42 15.93 -20.35 11.61
N ILE A 43 16.95 -19.49 11.74
CA ILE A 43 18.19 -19.84 12.46
C ILE A 43 17.96 -20.01 13.97
N VAL A 44 16.86 -19.46 14.51
CA VAL A 44 16.50 -19.61 15.93
C VAL A 44 16.29 -21.07 16.32
N SER A 45 15.86 -21.91 15.37
CA SER A 45 15.70 -23.36 15.54
C SER A 45 17.01 -24.12 15.36
N ARG A 46 18.14 -23.43 15.18
CA ARG A 46 19.49 -23.98 14.99
C ARG A 46 20.47 -23.29 15.96
N PRO A 47 20.45 -23.65 17.26
CA PRO A 47 21.21 -22.93 18.29
C PRO A 47 22.70 -22.76 18.02
N ARG A 48 23.34 -23.76 17.39
CA ARG A 48 24.75 -23.68 16.96
C ARG A 48 24.98 -22.54 15.97
N LEU A 49 24.17 -22.49 14.91
CA LEU A 49 24.25 -21.46 13.87
C LEU A 49 23.88 -20.08 14.42
N LEU A 50 22.83 -20.00 15.24
CA LEU A 50 22.46 -18.76 15.94
C LEU A 50 23.62 -18.22 16.78
N SER A 51 24.29 -19.09 17.54
CA SER A 51 25.44 -18.71 18.38
C SER A 51 26.63 -18.27 17.53
N GLN A 52 26.91 -18.98 16.44
CA GLN A 52 27.96 -18.60 15.50
C GLN A 52 27.72 -17.23 14.86
N VAL A 53 26.48 -16.94 14.43
CA VAL A 53 26.12 -15.64 13.86
C VAL A 53 26.22 -14.54 14.91
N ALA A 54 25.73 -14.78 16.12
CA ALA A 54 25.83 -13.86 17.26
C ALA A 54 27.30 -13.53 17.60
N ASP A 55 28.16 -14.55 17.66
CA ASP A 55 29.60 -14.36 17.91
C ASP A 55 30.25 -13.52 16.82
N ILE A 56 29.95 -13.77 15.54
CA ILE A 56 30.52 -13.01 14.43
C ILE A 56 30.06 -11.55 14.45
N LEU A 57 28.78 -11.28 14.74
CA LEU A 57 28.28 -9.91 14.93
C LEU A 57 29.02 -9.21 16.08
N PHE A 58 29.20 -9.90 17.22
CA PHE A 58 29.90 -9.34 18.36
C PHE A 58 31.39 -9.09 18.07
N GLN A 59 32.07 -10.01 17.40
CA GLN A 59 33.46 -9.80 16.98
C GLN A 59 33.59 -8.65 15.98
N THR A 60 32.58 -8.42 15.14
CA THR A 60 32.53 -7.25 14.24
C THR A 60 32.50 -5.95 15.04
N ALA A 61 31.68 -5.86 16.10
CA ALA A 61 31.69 -4.72 17.00
C ALA A 61 33.04 -4.50 17.70
N ARG A 62 33.65 -5.59 18.19
CA ARG A 62 34.96 -5.53 18.86
C ARG A 62 36.08 -5.08 17.93
N ASN A 63 36.11 -5.62 16.71
CA ASN A 63 37.11 -5.27 15.70
C ASN A 63 36.98 -3.82 15.22
N ALA A 64 35.76 -3.28 15.21
CA ALA A 64 35.49 -1.88 14.93
C ALA A 64 35.81 -0.95 16.13
N GLY A 65 36.18 -1.50 17.30
CA GLY A 65 36.54 -0.73 18.49
C GLY A 65 35.36 0.02 19.12
N ILE A 66 34.14 -0.51 18.98
CA ILE A 66 32.92 0.16 19.45
C ILE A 66 32.78 -0.02 20.96
N SER A 67 32.52 1.07 21.68
CA SER A 67 32.20 1.07 23.11
C SER A 67 30.71 1.36 23.31
N PHE A 68 30.07 0.58 24.17
CA PHE A 68 28.64 0.67 24.47
C PHE A 68 28.36 0.08 25.86
N ASP A 69 27.27 0.54 26.47
CA ASP A 69 26.81 0.13 27.80
C ASP A 69 25.75 -0.97 27.72
N SER A 70 24.97 -0.99 26.63
CA SER A 70 23.88 -1.94 26.42
C SER A 70 23.72 -2.31 24.95
N VAL A 71 22.97 -3.38 24.68
CA VAL A 71 22.66 -3.83 23.32
C VAL A 71 21.15 -3.93 23.13
N CYS A 72 20.65 -3.50 21.96
CA CYS A 72 19.26 -3.67 21.55
C CYS A 72 19.19 -4.33 20.18
N GLY A 73 18.47 -5.46 20.08
CA GLY A 73 18.15 -6.08 18.80
C GLY A 73 16.95 -5.42 18.14
N VAL A 74 16.97 -5.23 16.82
CA VAL A 74 15.80 -4.78 16.06
C VAL A 74 14.72 -5.88 16.03
N PRO A 75 13.45 -5.58 16.36
CA PRO A 75 12.40 -6.60 16.36
C PRO A 75 12.01 -7.12 14.97
N TYR A 76 11.77 -8.41 14.77
CA TYR A 76 11.87 -9.52 15.74
C TYR A 76 13.10 -10.40 15.53
N THR A 77 13.66 -10.44 14.31
CA THR A 77 14.70 -11.42 13.94
C THR A 77 16.03 -11.19 14.65
N ALA A 78 16.39 -9.94 14.93
CA ALA A 78 17.65 -9.63 15.61
C ALA A 78 17.57 -9.73 17.14
N LEU A 79 16.38 -9.90 17.73
CA LEU A 79 16.23 -10.08 19.18
C LEU A 79 16.94 -11.35 19.69
N PRO A 80 16.72 -12.55 19.12
CA PRO A 80 17.48 -13.75 19.50
C PRO A 80 19.01 -13.58 19.37
N LEU A 81 19.48 -12.89 18.32
CA LEU A 81 20.90 -12.62 18.12
C LEU A 81 21.45 -11.72 19.24
N ALA A 82 20.77 -10.62 19.53
CA ALA A 82 21.12 -9.73 20.63
C ALA A 82 21.09 -10.45 21.99
N THR A 83 20.09 -11.31 22.23
CA THR A 83 20.00 -12.12 23.45
C THR A 83 21.23 -13.01 23.63
N VAL A 84 21.66 -13.72 22.58
CA VAL A 84 22.83 -14.60 22.65
C VAL A 84 24.11 -13.79 22.86
N ILE A 85 24.28 -12.66 22.17
CA ILE A 85 25.42 -11.75 22.37
C ILE A 85 25.50 -11.29 23.83
N CYS A 86 24.38 -10.81 24.37
CA CYS A 86 24.32 -10.29 25.73
C CYS A 86 24.57 -11.38 26.77
N SER A 87 23.95 -12.54 26.60
CA SER A 87 24.08 -13.66 27.52
C SER A 87 25.50 -14.23 27.54
N ALA A 88 26.16 -14.33 26.38
CA ALA A 88 27.51 -14.88 26.27
C ALA A 88 28.60 -13.94 26.79
N ASN A 89 28.35 -12.63 26.80
CA ASN A 89 29.35 -11.61 27.13
C ASN A 89 29.02 -10.79 28.38
N HIS A 90 27.95 -11.16 29.11
CA HIS A 90 27.48 -10.49 30.32
C HIS A 90 27.19 -8.98 30.12
N ILE A 91 26.51 -8.65 29.01
CA ILE A 91 26.18 -7.27 28.64
C ILE A 91 24.69 -7.01 28.91
N PRO A 92 24.30 -5.85 29.47
CA PRO A 92 22.89 -5.46 29.59
C PRO A 92 22.16 -5.43 28.23
N MET A 93 21.00 -6.07 28.19
CA MET A 93 20.14 -6.09 27.00
C MET A 93 18.94 -5.16 27.20
N LEU A 94 18.61 -4.40 26.16
CA LEU A 94 17.35 -3.69 26.02
C LEU A 94 16.47 -4.40 24.97
N ILE A 95 15.16 -4.43 25.22
CA ILE A 95 14.18 -4.97 24.28
C ILE A 95 13.23 -3.85 23.86
N ARG A 96 13.35 -3.43 22.59
CA ARG A 96 12.34 -2.58 21.96
C ARG A 96 11.13 -3.43 21.58
N ARG A 97 9.94 -3.01 21.99
CA ARG A 97 8.67 -3.60 21.54
C ARG A 97 8.25 -2.99 20.21
N LYS A 98 7.55 -3.77 19.37
CA LYS A 98 6.98 -3.27 18.12
C LYS A 98 5.61 -2.61 18.33
N GLU A 99 4.76 -3.19 19.17
CA GLU A 99 3.48 -2.61 19.58
C GLU A 99 3.54 -2.02 21.00
N THR A 100 2.84 -0.91 21.22
CA THR A 100 2.55 -0.37 22.55
C THR A 100 1.46 -1.23 23.20
N LYS A 101 1.62 -1.60 24.48
CA LYS A 101 0.53 -2.24 25.21
C LYS A 101 -0.58 -1.23 25.51
N ASP A 102 -1.84 -1.67 25.40
CA ASP A 102 -3.01 -0.89 25.83
C ASP A 102 -3.12 -0.77 27.36
N TYR A 103 -2.39 -1.61 28.11
CA TYR A 103 -2.41 -1.71 29.57
C TYR A 103 -1.00 -1.85 30.16
N GLY A 104 -0.79 -1.40 31.41
CA GLY A 104 0.51 -1.44 32.10
C GLY A 104 1.36 -0.17 31.91
N THR A 105 2.70 -0.29 32.00
CA THR A 105 3.65 0.85 32.01
C THR A 105 3.74 1.62 30.69
N LYS A 106 3.12 1.14 29.61
CA LYS A 106 3.13 1.73 28.24
C LYS A 106 4.52 1.98 27.65
N ARG A 107 5.59 1.43 28.24
CA ARG A 107 6.96 1.62 27.77
C ARG A 107 7.21 0.84 26.48
N LEU A 108 7.91 1.49 25.54
CA LEU A 108 8.33 0.89 24.27
C LEU A 108 9.68 0.16 24.37
N VAL A 109 10.44 0.40 25.44
CA VAL A 109 11.72 -0.26 25.72
C VAL A 109 11.66 -0.91 27.10
N GLU A 110 12.04 -2.18 27.16
CA GLU A 110 12.21 -2.95 28.39
C GLU A 110 13.70 -3.07 28.70
N GLY A 111 14.04 -3.09 30.00
CA GLY A 111 15.41 -3.12 30.50
C GLY A 111 15.73 -1.92 31.40
N GLU A 112 16.94 -1.92 31.96
CA GLU A 112 17.43 -0.81 32.77
C GLU A 112 18.01 0.28 31.86
N ILE A 113 17.40 1.46 31.87
CA ILE A 113 17.78 2.59 31.02
C ILE A 113 18.35 3.69 31.91
N ASN A 114 19.62 4.04 31.69
CA ASN A 114 20.22 5.23 32.30
C ASN A 114 20.50 6.26 31.19
N PRO A 115 19.83 7.43 31.20
CA PRO A 115 20.06 8.47 30.20
C PRO A 115 21.53 8.86 30.07
N GLY A 116 21.98 9.06 28.84
CA GLY A 116 23.37 9.36 28.50
C GLY A 116 24.24 8.15 28.19
N GLN A 117 23.80 6.92 28.53
CA GLN A 117 24.45 5.67 28.14
C GLN A 117 24.35 5.43 26.64
N THR A 118 25.31 4.65 26.11
CA THR A 118 25.39 4.29 24.70
C THR A 118 24.83 2.89 24.48
N CYS A 119 23.86 2.75 23.57
CA CYS A 119 23.30 1.47 23.18
C CYS A 119 23.80 1.09 21.79
N LEU A 120 24.30 -0.14 21.63
CA LEU A 120 24.60 -0.72 20.32
C LEU A 120 23.34 -1.37 19.73
N VAL A 121 23.06 -1.13 18.45
CA VAL A 121 21.95 -1.78 17.74
C VAL A 121 22.44 -3.00 16.96
N ILE A 122 21.74 -4.12 17.08
CA ILE A 122 21.98 -5.35 16.29
C ILE A 122 20.82 -5.56 15.32
N GLU A 123 21.17 -5.82 14.06
CA GLU A 123 20.22 -6.14 12.98
C GLU A 123 20.67 -7.38 12.20
N ASP A 124 19.73 -8.09 11.58
CA ASP A 124 20.03 -9.23 10.73
C ASP A 124 20.29 -8.80 9.28
N VAL A 125 19.40 -8.01 8.68
CA VAL A 125 19.52 -7.55 7.30
C VAL A 125 19.19 -6.06 7.17
N VAL A 126 20.08 -5.29 6.55
CA VAL A 126 19.83 -3.89 6.21
C VAL A 126 19.57 -3.75 4.72
N THR A 127 18.46 -3.08 4.40
CA THR A 127 18.12 -2.66 3.02
C THR A 127 18.19 -1.13 2.89
N SER A 128 17.17 -0.44 3.41
CA SER A 128 17.07 1.03 3.42
C SER A 128 17.47 1.64 4.77
N GLY A 129 17.78 0.82 5.78
CA GLY A 129 18.09 1.28 7.15
C GLY A 129 16.89 1.72 7.99
N ALA A 130 15.66 1.64 7.48
CA ALA A 130 14.47 2.13 8.18
C ALA A 130 14.22 1.47 9.54
N SER A 131 14.29 0.14 9.64
CA SER A 131 14.05 -0.59 10.89
C SER A 131 15.06 -0.24 12.00
N VAL A 132 16.31 0.01 11.61
CA VAL A 132 17.36 0.47 12.52
C VAL A 132 17.01 1.88 13.00
N LEU A 133 16.68 2.82 12.09
CA LEU A 133 16.30 4.19 12.47
C LEU A 133 15.08 4.25 13.39
N GLU A 134 14.04 3.46 13.12
CA GLU A 134 12.86 3.36 14.00
C GLU A 134 13.24 2.90 15.42
N THR A 135 14.20 1.98 15.52
CA THR A 135 14.71 1.49 16.80
C THR A 135 15.56 2.55 17.50
N VAL A 136 16.44 3.22 16.74
CA VAL A 136 17.27 4.33 17.23
C VAL A 136 16.43 5.48 17.78
N GLU A 137 15.38 5.88 17.07
CA GLU A 137 14.50 6.98 17.48
C GLU A 137 13.84 6.68 18.82
N VAL A 138 13.38 5.44 19.03
CA VAL A 138 12.78 5.02 20.30
C VAL A 138 13.81 5.04 21.43
N LEU A 139 15.03 4.53 21.20
CA LEU A 139 16.09 4.52 22.21
C LEU A 139 16.54 5.95 22.56
N GLN A 140 16.64 6.83 21.57
CA GLN A 140 17.00 8.25 21.77
C GLN A 140 15.93 9.01 22.57
N LYS A 141 14.64 8.70 22.37
CA LYS A 141 13.55 9.27 23.17
C LYS A 141 13.62 8.88 24.65
N GLU A 142 14.19 7.71 24.95
CA GLU A 142 14.47 7.26 26.33
C GLU A 142 15.80 7.82 26.88
N GLY A 143 16.46 8.71 26.14
CA GLY A 143 17.69 9.40 26.57
C GLY A 143 18.98 8.64 26.29
N LEU A 144 18.95 7.55 25.54
CA LEU A 144 20.15 6.78 25.16
C LEU A 144 20.82 7.39 23.92
N LYS A 145 22.15 7.23 23.85
CA LYS A 145 22.93 7.54 22.66
C LYS A 145 23.03 6.28 21.81
N VAL A 146 22.78 6.39 20.52
CA VAL A 146 23.11 5.34 19.56
C VAL A 146 24.06 5.95 18.54
N THR A 147 25.24 5.37 18.39
CA THR A 147 26.27 5.83 17.44
C THR A 147 26.60 4.79 16.38
N ASP A 148 26.32 3.52 16.67
CA ASP A 148 26.74 2.39 15.85
C ASP A 148 25.66 1.32 15.78
N ALA A 149 25.57 0.66 14.63
CA ALA A 149 24.74 -0.53 14.41
C ALA A 149 25.59 -1.62 13.75
N ILE A 150 25.43 -2.87 14.18
CA ILE A 150 26.00 -4.04 13.52
C ILE A 150 24.91 -4.79 12.77
N VAL A 151 25.20 -5.17 11.53
CA VAL A 151 24.31 -6.01 10.72
C VAL A 151 25.03 -7.24 10.19
N LEU A 152 24.34 -8.37 10.07
CA LEU A 152 24.90 -9.55 9.41
C LEU A 152 25.07 -9.28 7.92
N LEU A 153 24.00 -8.82 7.24
CA LEU A 153 23.98 -8.61 5.80
C LEU A 153 23.56 -7.18 5.43
N ASP A 154 24.43 -6.45 4.74
CA ASP A 154 24.06 -5.24 4.01
C ASP A 154 23.65 -5.61 2.58
N ARG A 155 22.43 -5.25 2.17
CA ARG A 155 21.95 -5.45 0.80
C ARG A 155 22.51 -4.47 -0.21
N GLU A 156 23.27 -3.47 0.24
CA GLU A 156 23.91 -2.44 -0.61
C GLU A 156 22.88 -1.57 -1.35
N GLN A 157 21.71 -1.37 -0.74
CA GLN A 157 20.62 -0.58 -1.29
C GLN A 157 20.48 0.79 -0.59
N GLY A 158 21.56 1.35 -0.05
CA GLY A 158 21.60 2.70 0.51
C GLY A 158 21.26 2.83 2.01
N GLY A 159 21.06 1.71 2.71
CA GLY A 159 20.85 1.72 4.17
C GLY A 159 22.04 2.28 4.94
N LYS A 160 23.28 1.97 4.52
CA LYS A 160 24.51 2.50 5.14
C LYS A 160 24.57 4.02 5.10
N ASP A 161 24.36 4.63 3.93
CA ASP A 161 24.43 6.08 3.74
C ASP A 161 23.31 6.79 4.51
N LYS A 162 22.10 6.21 4.51
CA LYS A 162 20.96 6.76 5.26
C LYS A 162 21.22 6.77 6.77
N LEU A 163 21.79 5.70 7.30
CA LEU A 163 22.15 5.62 8.71
C LEU A 163 23.27 6.62 9.05
N GLN A 164 24.29 6.73 8.19
CA GLN A 164 25.39 7.67 8.37
C GLN A 164 24.90 9.12 8.37
N ALA A 165 23.93 9.47 7.52
CA ALA A 165 23.31 10.79 7.49
C ALA A 165 22.56 11.14 8.80
N GLN A 166 22.18 10.14 9.59
CA GLN A 166 21.57 10.30 10.92
C GLN A 166 22.58 10.12 12.07
N GLY A 167 23.88 10.10 11.76
CA GLY A 167 24.94 9.94 12.76
C GLY A 167 25.14 8.50 13.25
N ILE A 168 24.57 7.51 12.58
CA ILE A 168 24.70 6.09 12.93
C ILE A 168 25.68 5.42 11.97
N ARG A 169 26.80 4.90 12.49
CA ARG A 169 27.75 4.11 11.69
C ARG A 169 27.28 2.66 11.58
N LEU A 170 27.03 2.21 10.35
CA LEU A 170 26.68 0.82 10.08
C LEU A 170 27.93 -0.02 9.80
N HIS A 171 28.09 -1.12 10.53
CA HIS A 171 29.14 -2.12 10.32
C HIS A 171 28.50 -3.44 9.90
N SER A 172 28.79 -3.90 8.69
CA SER A 172 28.25 -5.15 8.14
C SER A 172 29.26 -6.28 8.21
N VAL A 173 28.82 -7.49 8.59
CA VAL A 173 29.66 -8.71 8.52
C VAL A 173 29.97 -9.05 7.07
N CYS A 174 28.96 -8.99 6.20
CA CYS A 174 29.12 -9.14 4.77
C CYS A 174 28.10 -8.31 3.98
N THR A 175 28.42 -8.13 2.71
CA THR A 175 27.51 -7.54 1.72
C THR A 175 26.78 -8.62 0.93
N LEU A 176 25.65 -8.25 0.31
CA LEU A 176 24.95 -9.13 -0.62
C LEU A 176 25.82 -9.48 -1.83
N SER A 177 26.63 -8.55 -2.34
CA SER A 177 27.58 -8.85 -3.42
C SER A 177 28.61 -9.91 -3.03
N GLU A 178 29.23 -9.80 -1.84
CA GLU A 178 30.18 -10.80 -1.35
C GLU A 178 29.52 -12.17 -1.14
N MET A 179 28.28 -12.19 -0.65
CA MET A 179 27.52 -13.43 -0.47
C MET A 179 27.25 -14.12 -1.81
N LEU A 180 26.84 -13.37 -2.84
CA LEU A 180 26.59 -13.91 -4.18
C LEU A 180 27.86 -14.51 -4.80
N GLU A 181 29.01 -13.84 -4.64
CA GLU A 181 30.29 -14.34 -5.13
C GLU A 181 30.68 -15.66 -4.47
N ILE A 182 30.46 -15.80 -3.16
CA ILE A 182 30.72 -17.05 -2.43
C ILE A 182 29.80 -18.18 -2.93
N LEU A 183 28.50 -17.91 -3.09
CA LEU A 183 27.54 -18.93 -3.55
C LEU A 183 27.80 -19.35 -5.00
N GLU A 184 28.22 -18.44 -5.86
CA GLU A 184 28.60 -18.72 -7.25
C GLU A 184 29.85 -19.61 -7.30
N GLN A 185 30.90 -19.26 -6.54
CA GLN A 185 32.12 -20.06 -6.43
C GLN A 185 31.85 -21.48 -5.91
N GLN A 186 30.88 -21.61 -4.99
CA GLN A 186 30.44 -22.89 -4.44
C GLN A 186 29.42 -23.63 -5.33
N LYS A 187 29.07 -23.07 -6.51
CA LYS A 187 28.09 -23.62 -7.46
C LYS A 187 26.70 -23.84 -6.85
N LYS A 188 26.32 -23.06 -5.84
CA LYS A 188 24.98 -23.07 -5.23
C LYS A 188 23.98 -22.24 -6.03
N ILE A 189 24.47 -21.24 -6.76
CA ILE A 189 23.72 -20.43 -7.73
C ILE A 189 24.54 -20.29 -9.02
N ASP A 190 23.87 -20.03 -10.13
CA ASP A 190 24.52 -19.78 -11.42
C ASP A 190 24.82 -18.29 -11.66
N ALA A 191 25.69 -18.02 -12.64
CA ALA A 191 26.08 -16.66 -13.03
C ALA A 191 24.88 -15.81 -13.49
N GLU A 192 23.83 -16.46 -14.04
CA GLU A 192 22.61 -15.77 -14.46
C GLU A 192 21.84 -15.22 -13.25
N MET A 193 21.69 -16.02 -12.20
CA MET A 193 21.08 -15.61 -10.93
C MET A 193 21.87 -14.48 -10.28
N VAL A 194 23.20 -14.60 -10.23
CA VAL A 194 24.08 -13.52 -9.73
C VAL A 194 23.85 -12.23 -10.51
N GLY A 195 23.82 -12.31 -11.85
CA GLY A 195 23.54 -11.17 -12.72
C GLY A 195 22.18 -10.52 -12.45
N ARG A 196 21.12 -11.33 -12.27
CA ARG A 196 19.77 -10.85 -11.93
C ARG A 196 19.74 -10.13 -10.59
N VAL A 197 20.38 -10.69 -9.56
CA VAL A 197 20.40 -10.06 -8.22
C VAL A 197 21.23 -8.78 -8.23
N LYS A 198 22.41 -8.76 -8.87
CA LYS A 198 23.23 -7.53 -8.97
C LYS A 198 22.49 -6.40 -9.69
N ARG A 199 21.78 -6.71 -10.79
CA ARG A 199 20.93 -5.74 -11.49
C ARG A 199 19.82 -5.21 -10.58
N PHE A 200 19.13 -6.10 -9.86
CA PHE A 200 18.10 -5.70 -8.91
C PHE A 200 18.62 -4.73 -7.84
N ILE A 201 19.81 -4.97 -7.28
CA ILE A 201 20.41 -4.06 -6.27
C ILE A 201 20.63 -2.68 -6.89
N GLN A 202 21.26 -2.61 -8.07
CA GLN A 202 21.57 -1.36 -8.76
C GLN A 202 20.32 -0.56 -9.13
N GLU A 203 19.26 -1.23 -9.56
CA GLU A 203 17.99 -0.59 -9.94
C GLU A 203 17.18 -0.10 -8.73
N ASN A 204 17.49 -0.56 -7.51
CA ASN A 204 16.65 -0.34 -6.32
C ASN A 204 17.45 0.23 -5.13
N VAL A 205 18.31 1.22 -5.36
CA VAL A 205 19.06 1.93 -4.31
C VAL A 205 18.24 3.06 -3.69
N PHE A 206 18.20 3.14 -2.36
CA PHE A 206 17.55 4.20 -1.59
C PHE A 206 18.56 5.33 -1.27
N THR A 207 18.44 6.51 -1.88
CA THR A 207 19.40 7.62 -1.67
C THR A 207 19.07 8.48 -0.44
N ALA A 208 20.13 9.00 0.21
CA ALA A 208 20.03 9.86 1.39
C ALA A 208 20.19 11.35 1.00
N ALA A 209 19.10 12.08 0.76
CA ALA A 209 19.14 13.55 0.68
C ALA A 209 17.81 14.24 1.04
N ASN A 210 17.95 15.26 1.90
CA ASN A 210 17.10 16.42 2.18
C ASN A 210 15.98 16.35 3.23
N HIS A 211 16.38 16.44 4.51
CA HIS A 211 15.67 17.25 5.50
C HIS A 211 16.02 18.74 5.29
N ASN A 212 15.19 19.43 4.50
CA ASN A 212 14.99 20.88 4.57
C ASN A 212 13.72 21.20 3.77
N GLY A 213 12.58 21.29 4.46
CA GLY A 213 11.41 22.10 4.07
C GLY A 213 10.86 22.05 2.63
N VAL A 214 11.12 20.99 1.85
CA VAL A 214 10.64 20.83 0.46
C VAL A 214 10.16 19.39 0.28
N PRO A 215 9.04 19.13 -0.43
CA PRO A 215 8.43 17.79 -0.53
C PRO A 215 9.42 16.76 -1.11
N PRO A 216 9.24 15.46 -0.82
CA PRO A 216 10.16 14.42 -1.25
C PRO A 216 10.37 14.44 -2.77
N PRO A 217 11.59 14.20 -3.27
CA PRO A 217 11.85 14.17 -4.71
C PRO A 217 11.09 12.99 -5.33
N GLU A 218 10.46 13.29 -6.46
CA GLU A 218 9.60 12.39 -7.22
C GLU A 218 10.25 11.02 -7.46
N LYS A 219 9.55 9.98 -7.00
CA LYS A 219 9.63 8.64 -7.59
C LYS A 219 9.63 8.86 -9.11
N LYS A 220 10.54 8.27 -9.87
CA LYS A 220 10.34 8.16 -11.32
C LYS A 220 9.03 7.41 -11.54
N ALA A 221 7.95 8.16 -11.68
CA ALA A 221 6.64 7.65 -11.98
C ALA A 221 6.80 6.92 -13.31
N CYS A 222 6.27 5.70 -13.39
CA CYS A 222 5.86 5.19 -14.69
C CYS A 222 5.04 6.31 -15.31
N LYS A 223 5.46 6.80 -16.49
CA LYS A 223 4.91 8.00 -17.12
C LYS A 223 3.39 7.96 -17.02
N GLU A 224 2.81 8.88 -16.25
CA GLU A 224 1.38 8.80 -15.97
C GLU A 224 0.60 8.92 -17.29
N LEU A 225 -0.24 7.93 -17.55
CA LEU A 225 -0.96 7.83 -18.81
C LEU A 225 -2.23 8.69 -18.74
N SER A 226 -2.60 9.29 -19.87
CA SER A 226 -3.89 9.96 -19.96
C SER A 226 -5.03 8.96 -19.78
N PHE A 227 -6.25 9.42 -19.48
CA PHE A 227 -7.41 8.51 -19.41
C PHE A 227 -7.62 7.82 -20.77
N GLY A 228 -7.48 8.54 -21.87
CA GLY A 228 -7.51 7.95 -23.22
C GLY A 228 -6.45 6.85 -23.42
N ALA A 229 -5.19 7.11 -23.04
CA ALA A 229 -4.13 6.11 -23.18
C ALA A 229 -4.33 4.89 -22.26
N ARG A 230 -4.88 5.07 -21.05
CA ARG A 230 -5.25 3.97 -20.16
C ARG A 230 -6.39 3.12 -20.73
N ALA A 231 -7.32 3.74 -21.47
CA ALA A 231 -8.44 3.04 -22.10
C ALA A 231 -7.99 2.04 -23.20
N GLU A 232 -6.78 2.21 -23.72
CA GLU A 232 -6.20 1.37 -24.78
C GLU A 232 -5.21 0.32 -24.26
N LEU A 233 -5.01 0.23 -22.93
CA LEU A 233 -4.09 -0.75 -22.35
C LEU A 233 -4.55 -2.19 -22.63
N PRO A 234 -3.66 -3.13 -22.98
CA PRO A 234 -4.06 -4.50 -23.31
C PRO A 234 -4.81 -5.25 -22.20
N GLY A 235 -4.58 -4.88 -20.93
CA GLY A 235 -5.19 -5.52 -19.76
C GLY A 235 -6.40 -4.78 -19.17
N VAL A 236 -6.88 -3.71 -19.82
CA VAL A 236 -7.98 -2.91 -19.27
C VAL A 236 -9.32 -3.61 -19.49
N HIS A 237 -10.15 -3.64 -18.44
CA HIS A 237 -11.49 -4.21 -18.54
C HIS A 237 -12.38 -3.38 -19.50
N PRO A 238 -13.27 -3.99 -20.31
CA PRO A 238 -14.09 -3.26 -21.29
C PRO A 238 -14.92 -2.10 -20.71
N LEU A 239 -15.53 -2.28 -19.53
CA LEU A 239 -16.25 -1.18 -18.85
C LEU A 239 -15.30 -0.09 -18.33
N ALA A 240 -14.10 -0.44 -17.88
CA ALA A 240 -13.11 0.55 -17.48
C ALA A 240 -12.63 1.35 -18.70
N SER A 241 -12.38 0.69 -19.84
CA SER A 241 -12.07 1.34 -21.12
C SER A 241 -13.17 2.30 -21.55
N LYS A 242 -14.44 1.87 -21.49
CA LYS A 242 -15.60 2.72 -21.80
C LYS A 242 -15.65 3.95 -20.91
N LEU A 243 -15.44 3.79 -19.59
CA LEU A 243 -15.42 4.89 -18.63
C LEU A 243 -14.25 5.86 -18.90
N LEU A 244 -13.05 5.34 -19.09
CA LEU A 244 -11.87 6.15 -19.36
C LEU A 244 -12.01 6.95 -20.67
N THR A 245 -12.59 6.33 -21.70
CA THR A 245 -12.86 6.98 -22.99
C THR A 245 -13.87 8.12 -22.84
N LEU A 246 -15.00 7.90 -22.15
CA LEU A 246 -15.99 8.96 -21.94
C LEU A 246 -15.45 10.07 -21.05
N MET A 247 -14.63 9.75 -20.04
CA MET A 247 -13.99 10.74 -19.17
C MET A 247 -13.10 11.68 -19.98
N GLN A 248 -12.29 11.11 -20.88
CA GLN A 248 -11.43 11.86 -21.79
C GLN A 248 -12.25 12.72 -22.77
N LYS A 249 -13.31 12.16 -23.35
CA LYS A 249 -14.17 12.86 -24.33
C LYS A 249 -14.92 14.05 -23.70
N LYS A 250 -15.46 13.87 -22.50
CA LYS A 250 -16.31 14.85 -21.82
C LYS A 250 -15.53 15.77 -20.88
N GLU A 251 -14.22 15.56 -20.74
CA GLU A 251 -13.38 16.25 -19.77
C GLU A 251 -13.99 16.23 -18.36
N THR A 252 -14.39 15.03 -17.92
CA THR A 252 -15.00 14.83 -16.61
C THR A 252 -14.46 13.59 -15.93
N ASN A 253 -14.07 13.77 -14.68
CA ASN A 253 -13.77 12.72 -13.72
C ASN A 253 -14.60 12.91 -12.44
N LEU A 254 -15.83 13.39 -12.61
CA LEU A 254 -16.81 13.58 -11.55
C LEU A 254 -17.84 12.45 -11.57
N CYS A 255 -18.00 11.78 -10.43
CA CYS A 255 -19.11 10.90 -10.14
C CYS A 255 -20.10 11.61 -9.20
N LEU A 256 -21.36 11.73 -9.63
CA LEU A 256 -22.43 12.28 -8.79
C LEU A 256 -22.97 11.18 -7.86
N SER A 257 -22.95 11.43 -6.55
CA SER A 257 -23.66 10.63 -5.54
C SER A 257 -25.08 11.15 -5.42
N ALA A 258 -26.02 10.54 -6.15
CA ALA A 258 -27.42 10.95 -6.20
C ALA A 258 -28.21 10.34 -5.03
N ASP A 259 -27.84 10.75 -3.81
CA ASP A 259 -28.43 10.25 -2.56
C ASP A 259 -29.78 10.95 -2.28
N VAL A 260 -30.75 10.74 -3.17
CA VAL A 260 -32.12 11.29 -3.11
C VAL A 260 -33.14 10.17 -2.88
N SER A 261 -34.31 10.52 -2.35
CA SER A 261 -35.34 9.54 -1.97
C SER A 261 -36.51 9.43 -2.94
N GLU A 262 -36.58 10.28 -3.97
CA GLU A 262 -37.65 10.30 -4.97
C GLU A 262 -37.10 10.03 -6.37
N ALA A 263 -37.72 9.10 -7.10
CA ALA A 263 -37.33 8.71 -8.46
C ALA A 263 -37.35 9.90 -9.43
N ARG A 264 -38.34 10.79 -9.29
CA ARG A 264 -38.43 12.00 -10.12
C ARG A 264 -37.22 12.91 -9.95
N GLU A 265 -36.75 13.12 -8.71
CA GLU A 265 -35.58 13.93 -8.44
C GLU A 265 -34.31 13.27 -9.01
N LEU A 266 -34.17 11.96 -8.84
CA LEU A 266 -33.06 11.19 -9.43
C LEU A 266 -32.97 11.38 -10.94
N LEU A 267 -34.08 11.22 -11.66
CA LEU A 267 -34.13 11.35 -13.11
C LEU A 267 -33.88 12.79 -13.57
N GLN A 268 -34.40 13.79 -12.83
CA GLN A 268 -34.13 15.20 -13.11
C GLN A 268 -32.65 15.55 -12.92
N LEU A 269 -32.00 15.05 -11.88
CA LEU A 269 -30.57 15.21 -11.65
C LEU A 269 -29.75 14.51 -12.74
N ALA A 270 -30.09 13.27 -13.06
CA ALA A 270 -29.42 12.49 -14.10
C ALA A 270 -29.51 13.17 -15.47
N ASP A 271 -30.65 13.78 -15.79
CA ASP A 271 -30.82 14.56 -17.01
C ASP A 271 -29.97 15.84 -16.97
N ALA A 272 -30.19 16.68 -15.96
CA ALA A 272 -29.57 18.00 -15.91
C ALA A 272 -28.05 17.96 -15.75
N LEU A 273 -27.52 17.02 -14.95
CA LEU A 273 -26.09 16.91 -14.63
C LEU A 273 -25.39 15.84 -15.46
N GLY A 274 -26.12 15.03 -16.24
CA GLY A 274 -25.59 13.98 -17.10
C GLY A 274 -24.40 14.42 -17.97
N PRO A 275 -24.46 15.58 -18.65
CA PRO A 275 -23.33 16.10 -19.43
C PRO A 275 -22.05 16.38 -18.61
N SER A 276 -22.18 16.68 -17.32
CA SER A 276 -21.07 17.08 -16.43
C SER A 276 -20.39 15.90 -15.73
N ILE A 277 -20.96 14.70 -15.77
CA ILE A 277 -20.50 13.55 -14.97
C ILE A 277 -20.00 12.39 -15.83
N CYS A 278 -19.03 11.62 -15.31
CA CYS A 278 -18.61 10.35 -15.92
C CYS A 278 -19.44 9.17 -15.41
N MET A 279 -20.01 9.32 -14.21
CA MET A 279 -20.74 8.27 -13.51
C MET A 279 -21.81 8.87 -12.62
N LEU A 280 -22.94 8.18 -12.50
CA LEU A 280 -23.99 8.48 -11.54
C LEU A 280 -24.07 7.31 -10.56
N LYS A 281 -23.80 7.61 -9.29
CA LYS A 281 -23.86 6.66 -8.19
C LYS A 281 -25.23 6.72 -7.52
N THR A 282 -25.89 5.58 -7.39
CA THR A 282 -27.19 5.42 -6.75
C THR A 282 -27.07 4.76 -5.38
N HIS A 283 -28.09 4.99 -4.55
CA HIS A 283 -28.47 4.11 -3.45
C HIS A 283 -29.93 3.70 -3.70
N VAL A 284 -30.12 2.57 -4.37
CA VAL A 284 -31.48 2.16 -4.77
C VAL A 284 -32.37 1.86 -3.55
N ASP A 285 -31.76 1.49 -2.43
CA ASP A 285 -32.40 1.12 -1.18
C ASP A 285 -32.93 2.30 -0.36
N ILE A 286 -32.65 3.54 -0.77
CA ILE A 286 -33.23 4.76 -0.17
C ILE A 286 -34.28 5.44 -1.06
N LEU A 287 -34.55 4.92 -2.27
CA LEU A 287 -35.63 5.39 -3.13
C LEU A 287 -36.97 4.85 -2.65
N ASN A 288 -37.85 5.75 -2.21
CA ASN A 288 -39.15 5.40 -1.65
C ASN A 288 -40.11 4.80 -2.69
N ASP A 289 -39.95 5.20 -3.95
CA ASP A 289 -40.82 4.90 -5.09
C ASP A 289 -40.08 4.12 -6.20
N PHE A 290 -39.09 3.30 -5.81
CA PHE A 290 -38.33 2.47 -6.76
C PHE A 290 -39.24 1.56 -7.61
N THR A 291 -39.01 1.60 -8.93
CA THR A 291 -39.48 0.59 -9.88
C THR A 291 -38.37 0.28 -10.89
N LEU A 292 -38.48 -0.85 -11.59
CA LEU A 292 -37.54 -1.16 -12.67
C LEU A 292 -37.68 -0.19 -13.85
N ASP A 293 -38.88 0.33 -14.11
CA ASP A 293 -39.14 1.33 -15.15
C ASP A 293 -38.34 2.62 -14.91
N VAL A 294 -38.22 3.06 -13.64
CA VAL A 294 -37.35 4.18 -13.27
C VAL A 294 -35.90 3.92 -13.67
N MET A 295 -35.42 2.68 -13.51
CA MET A 295 -34.06 2.32 -13.90
C MET A 295 -33.88 2.17 -15.41
N GLU A 296 -34.92 1.81 -16.16
CA GLU A 296 -34.93 1.86 -17.62
C GLU A 296 -34.83 3.30 -18.13
N GLU A 297 -35.57 4.23 -17.51
CA GLU A 297 -35.46 5.67 -17.80
C GLU A 297 -34.05 6.19 -17.46
N LEU A 298 -33.52 5.85 -16.29
CA LEU A 298 -32.15 6.23 -15.90
C LEU A 298 -31.11 5.66 -16.88
N THR A 299 -31.28 4.42 -17.33
CA THR A 299 -30.42 3.78 -18.34
C THR A 299 -30.51 4.52 -19.68
N THR A 300 -31.69 5.01 -20.05
CA THR A 300 -31.89 5.84 -21.25
C THR A 300 -31.15 7.17 -21.13
N LEU A 301 -31.22 7.83 -19.97
CA LEU A 301 -30.45 9.06 -19.69
C LEU A 301 -28.94 8.80 -19.69
N ALA A 302 -28.48 7.70 -19.10
CA ALA A 302 -27.07 7.29 -19.08
C ALA A 302 -26.51 7.08 -20.49
N LYS A 303 -27.31 6.47 -21.38
CA LYS A 303 -26.95 6.32 -22.81
C LYS A 303 -26.95 7.67 -23.52
N ARG A 304 -27.96 8.52 -23.30
CA ARG A 304 -28.09 9.82 -23.96
C ARG A 304 -26.95 10.77 -23.60
N HIS A 305 -26.59 10.81 -22.32
CA HIS A 305 -25.61 11.75 -21.78
C HIS A 305 -24.22 11.14 -21.57
N GLU A 306 -24.03 9.88 -21.94
CA GLU A 306 -22.76 9.14 -21.85
C GLU A 306 -22.15 9.18 -20.45
N PHE A 307 -22.81 8.54 -19.48
CA PHE A 307 -22.25 8.23 -18.16
C PHE A 307 -22.55 6.77 -17.77
N LEU A 308 -21.79 6.21 -16.82
CA LEU A 308 -22.07 4.89 -16.26
C LEU A 308 -22.96 4.96 -15.01
N ILE A 309 -23.75 3.92 -14.77
CA ILE A 309 -24.54 3.79 -13.54
C ILE A 309 -23.78 2.91 -12.54
N PHE A 310 -23.57 3.42 -11.33
CA PHE A 310 -22.90 2.73 -10.24
C PHE A 310 -23.83 2.58 -9.04
N GLU A 311 -24.23 1.35 -8.71
CA GLU A 311 -25.00 1.09 -7.48
C GLU A 311 -24.06 0.89 -6.28
N ASP A 312 -24.13 1.80 -5.32
CA ASP A 312 -23.28 1.82 -4.12
C ASP A 312 -23.80 0.92 -3.00
N ARG A 313 -24.05 -0.34 -3.36
CA ARG A 313 -24.68 -1.30 -2.44
C ARG A 313 -23.76 -1.75 -1.31
N LYS A 314 -22.44 -1.65 -1.49
CA LYS A 314 -21.39 -2.12 -0.57
C LYS A 314 -21.61 -3.58 -0.14
N PHE A 315 -21.67 -4.50 -1.10
CA PHE A 315 -21.84 -5.93 -0.82
C PHE A 315 -20.78 -6.43 0.17
N ALA A 316 -21.19 -7.12 1.24
CA ALA A 316 -20.32 -7.46 2.37
C ALA A 316 -20.69 -8.79 3.05
N ASP A 317 -21.25 -9.73 2.28
CA ASP A 317 -21.70 -11.03 2.77
C ASP A 317 -20.91 -12.17 2.07
N ILE A 318 -21.16 -13.41 2.46
CA ILE A 318 -20.59 -14.59 1.79
C ILE A 318 -21.07 -14.66 0.33
N GLY A 319 -20.26 -15.30 -0.53
CA GLY A 319 -20.48 -15.34 -1.99
C GLY A 319 -21.90 -15.76 -2.42
N ASN A 320 -22.43 -16.82 -1.81
CA ASN A 320 -23.76 -17.33 -2.15
C ASN A 320 -24.89 -16.33 -1.83
N THR A 321 -24.72 -15.51 -0.79
CA THR A 321 -25.69 -14.49 -0.41
C THR A 321 -25.62 -13.29 -1.34
N VAL A 322 -24.41 -12.75 -1.58
CA VAL A 322 -24.24 -11.57 -2.44
C VAL A 322 -24.63 -11.84 -3.89
N LYS A 323 -24.45 -13.07 -4.38
CA LYS A 323 -24.98 -13.53 -5.68
C LYS A 323 -26.47 -13.23 -5.81
N LYS A 324 -27.26 -13.66 -4.83
CA LYS A 324 -28.73 -13.48 -4.81
C LYS A 324 -29.11 -12.02 -4.61
N GLN A 325 -28.40 -11.30 -3.73
CA GLN A 325 -28.65 -9.87 -3.50
C GLN A 325 -28.40 -9.04 -4.76
N TYR A 326 -27.45 -9.45 -5.61
CA TYR A 326 -27.10 -8.76 -6.83
C TYR A 326 -28.05 -9.07 -8.00
N GLU A 327 -28.44 -10.33 -8.18
CA GLU A 327 -29.28 -10.79 -9.31
C GLU A 327 -30.79 -10.65 -9.06
N SER A 328 -31.22 -10.92 -7.83
CA SER A 328 -32.62 -11.18 -7.50
C SER A 328 -33.24 -10.05 -6.68
N GLY A 329 -34.35 -10.36 -5.99
CA GLY A 329 -35.10 -9.38 -5.19
C GLY A 329 -35.87 -8.38 -6.06
N ILE A 330 -36.34 -7.32 -5.41
CA ILE A 330 -37.06 -6.23 -6.07
C ILE A 330 -36.11 -5.44 -6.99
N PHE A 331 -34.89 -5.17 -6.52
CA PHE A 331 -33.97 -4.26 -7.20
C PHE A 331 -33.29 -4.85 -8.44
N LYS A 332 -33.06 -6.16 -8.50
CA LYS A 332 -32.37 -6.86 -9.60
C LYS A 332 -31.14 -6.08 -10.10
N ILE A 333 -30.28 -5.65 -9.16
CA ILE A 333 -29.24 -4.62 -9.40
C ILE A 333 -28.41 -4.90 -10.67
N ALA A 334 -28.02 -6.15 -10.90
CA ALA A 334 -27.22 -6.55 -12.06
C ALA A 334 -27.89 -6.28 -13.42
N SER A 335 -29.22 -6.13 -13.47
CA SER A 335 -29.95 -5.88 -14.72
C SER A 335 -29.76 -4.46 -15.25
N TRP A 336 -29.36 -3.49 -14.41
CA TRP A 336 -29.25 -2.08 -14.80
C TRP A 336 -27.92 -1.42 -14.39
N ALA A 337 -27.31 -1.80 -13.28
CA ALA A 337 -26.06 -1.19 -12.82
C ALA A 337 -24.88 -1.64 -13.70
N ASP A 338 -24.11 -0.70 -14.25
CA ASP A 338 -22.86 -1.02 -14.95
C ASP A 338 -21.79 -1.49 -13.96
N VAL A 339 -21.74 -0.83 -12.80
CA VAL A 339 -20.74 -1.03 -11.75
C VAL A 339 -21.44 -1.22 -10.40
N VAL A 340 -20.90 -2.11 -9.58
CA VAL A 340 -21.22 -2.22 -8.14
C VAL A 340 -19.95 -2.15 -7.30
N ASN A 341 -20.07 -2.10 -5.97
CA ASN A 341 -18.92 -2.21 -5.08
C ASN A 341 -19.10 -3.27 -3.99
N ALA A 342 -17.97 -3.78 -3.49
CA ALA A 342 -17.94 -4.79 -2.44
C ALA A 342 -16.86 -4.49 -1.39
N HIS A 343 -17.18 -4.75 -0.13
CA HIS A 343 -16.20 -4.86 0.94
C HIS A 343 -15.43 -6.18 0.83
N VAL A 344 -14.16 -6.15 1.21
CA VAL A 344 -13.29 -7.33 1.12
C VAL A 344 -13.22 -8.13 2.43
N VAL A 345 -13.92 -7.66 3.48
CA VAL A 345 -13.94 -8.29 4.80
C VAL A 345 -14.37 -9.78 4.78
N PRO A 346 -15.29 -10.25 3.91
CA PRO A 346 -15.68 -11.66 3.87
C PRO A 346 -14.65 -12.58 3.17
N GLY A 347 -13.55 -12.01 2.63
CA GLY A 347 -12.61 -12.72 1.74
C GLY A 347 -13.11 -12.81 0.30
N SER A 348 -12.31 -13.41 -0.60
CA SER A 348 -12.56 -13.39 -2.06
C SER A 348 -13.83 -14.10 -2.51
N GLY A 349 -14.47 -14.87 -1.63
CA GLY A 349 -15.79 -15.46 -1.90
C GLY A 349 -16.86 -14.43 -2.25
N VAL A 350 -16.76 -13.20 -1.71
CA VAL A 350 -17.68 -12.10 -2.06
C VAL A 350 -17.58 -11.72 -3.55
N VAL A 351 -16.37 -11.64 -4.08
CA VAL A 351 -16.11 -11.31 -5.48
C VAL A 351 -16.57 -12.45 -6.37
N LYS A 352 -16.22 -13.69 -6.03
CA LYS A 352 -16.64 -14.89 -6.79
C LYS A 352 -18.16 -15.00 -6.92
N GLY A 353 -18.89 -14.75 -5.82
CA GLY A 353 -20.36 -14.76 -5.85
C GLY A 353 -20.96 -13.69 -6.77
N LEU A 354 -20.39 -12.48 -6.76
CA LEU A 354 -20.82 -11.40 -7.66
C LEU A 354 -20.43 -11.66 -9.12
N GLN A 355 -19.26 -12.26 -9.36
CA GLN A 355 -18.75 -12.60 -10.68
C GLN A 355 -19.67 -13.57 -11.44
N GLU A 356 -20.25 -14.55 -10.74
CA GLU A 356 -21.16 -15.53 -11.36
C GLU A 356 -22.38 -14.88 -12.03
N VAL A 357 -22.78 -13.69 -11.59
CA VAL A 357 -23.89 -12.91 -12.15
C VAL A 357 -23.37 -11.80 -13.06
N GLY A 358 -22.30 -11.12 -12.62
CA GLY A 358 -21.79 -9.93 -13.27
C GLY A 358 -21.09 -10.20 -14.59
N LEU A 359 -20.29 -11.27 -14.69
CA LEU A 359 -19.54 -11.59 -15.91
C LEU A 359 -20.46 -11.89 -17.11
N PRO A 360 -21.49 -12.76 -17.00
CA PRO A 360 -22.44 -12.99 -18.09
C PRO A 360 -23.20 -11.73 -18.55
N LEU A 361 -23.37 -10.76 -17.65
CA LEU A 361 -24.07 -9.50 -17.91
C LEU A 361 -23.11 -8.34 -18.26
N HIS A 362 -21.82 -8.63 -18.45
CA HIS A 362 -20.79 -7.65 -18.77
C HIS A 362 -20.70 -6.49 -17.77
N ARG A 363 -20.84 -6.79 -16.48
CA ARG A 363 -20.76 -5.83 -15.36
C ARG A 363 -19.38 -5.82 -14.73
N ALA A 364 -19.14 -4.81 -13.89
CA ALA A 364 -17.88 -4.63 -13.20
C ALA A 364 -18.08 -4.37 -11.69
N CYS A 365 -17.00 -4.56 -10.92
CA CYS A 365 -16.98 -4.32 -9.49
C CYS A 365 -15.82 -3.42 -9.06
N LEU A 366 -16.05 -2.59 -8.04
CA LEU A 366 -15.04 -1.83 -7.31
C LEU A 366 -14.87 -2.42 -5.91
N LEU A 367 -13.62 -2.66 -5.48
CA LEU A 367 -13.36 -3.11 -4.12
C LEU A 367 -13.14 -1.93 -3.18
N ILE A 368 -13.75 -1.99 -1.99
CA ILE A 368 -13.60 -0.95 -0.99
C ILE A 368 -12.29 -1.19 -0.24
N ALA A 369 -11.24 -0.48 -0.64
CA ALA A 369 -9.89 -0.61 -0.11
C ALA A 369 -9.61 0.36 1.05
N GLU A 370 -10.23 1.54 1.03
CA GLU A 370 -10.20 2.53 2.10
C GLU A 370 -11.59 3.20 2.22
N MET A 371 -11.89 3.82 3.37
CA MET A 371 -13.14 4.59 3.55
C MET A 371 -12.83 5.99 4.09
N SER A 372 -13.69 6.95 3.74
CA SER A 372 -13.55 8.36 4.13
C SER A 372 -14.06 8.70 5.54
N SER A 373 -14.63 7.73 6.26
CA SER A 373 -15.20 7.96 7.59
C SER A 373 -14.13 7.87 8.69
N ALA A 374 -14.27 8.71 9.71
CA ALA A 374 -13.45 8.69 10.91
C ALA A 374 -13.54 7.31 11.59
N GLY A 375 -12.39 6.78 12.01
CA GLY A 375 -12.30 5.46 12.65
C GLY A 375 -12.38 4.27 11.68
N SER A 376 -12.24 4.50 10.37
CA SER A 376 -12.22 3.40 9.39
C SER A 376 -11.17 2.36 9.72
N LEU A 377 -11.57 1.08 9.68
CA LEU A 377 -10.68 -0.07 9.83
C LEU A 377 -10.09 -0.53 8.50
N ALA A 378 -10.54 0.05 7.38
CA ALA A 378 -10.04 -0.27 6.05
C ALA A 378 -8.70 0.44 5.80
N THR A 379 -7.67 -0.02 6.51
CA THR A 379 -6.32 0.56 6.50
C THR A 379 -5.26 -0.55 6.44
N GLY A 380 -4.01 -0.18 6.11
CA GLY A 380 -2.86 -1.07 6.24
C GLY A 380 -3.02 -2.40 5.51
N ASP A 381 -3.01 -3.51 6.24
CA ASP A 381 -3.09 -4.85 5.65
C ASP A 381 -4.48 -5.17 5.07
N TYR A 382 -5.55 -4.53 5.56
CA TYR A 382 -6.88 -4.63 4.93
C TYR A 382 -6.84 -4.07 3.51
N THR A 383 -6.26 -2.88 3.34
CA THR A 383 -6.10 -2.21 2.05
C THR A 383 -5.24 -3.04 1.09
N LYS A 384 -4.14 -3.63 1.59
CA LYS A 384 -3.32 -4.54 0.79
C LYS A 384 -4.09 -5.79 0.35
N ALA A 385 -4.91 -6.36 1.23
CA ALA A 385 -5.76 -7.50 0.89
C ALA A 385 -6.79 -7.14 -0.19
N ALA A 386 -7.36 -5.92 -0.15
CA ALA A 386 -8.24 -5.43 -1.20
C ALA A 386 -7.52 -5.33 -2.56
N VAL A 387 -6.29 -4.79 -2.57
CA VAL A 387 -5.47 -4.70 -3.79
C VAL A 387 -5.12 -6.08 -4.34
N GLY A 388 -4.66 -7.01 -3.49
CA GLY A 388 -4.38 -8.39 -3.91
C GLY A 388 -5.61 -9.08 -4.49
N MET A 389 -6.77 -8.91 -3.85
CA MET A 389 -8.03 -9.48 -4.33
C MET A 389 -8.45 -8.90 -5.69
N ALA A 390 -8.26 -7.60 -5.93
CA ALA A 390 -8.53 -6.99 -7.23
C ALA A 390 -7.60 -7.54 -8.32
N GLU A 391 -6.31 -7.70 -8.02
CA GLU A 391 -5.33 -8.25 -8.96
C GLU A 391 -5.61 -9.70 -9.35
N GLU A 392 -6.16 -10.50 -8.44
CA GLU A 392 -6.55 -11.89 -8.69
C GLU A 392 -7.86 -12.03 -9.50
N HIS A 393 -8.69 -10.99 -9.58
CA HIS A 393 -10.04 -11.04 -10.16
C HIS A 393 -10.24 -9.92 -11.21
N CYS A 394 -9.20 -9.58 -11.96
CA CYS A 394 -9.15 -8.45 -12.91
C CYS A 394 -10.15 -8.56 -14.08
N GLU A 395 -10.70 -9.74 -14.34
CA GLU A 395 -11.77 -9.98 -15.31
C GLU A 395 -13.11 -9.37 -14.90
N PHE A 396 -13.29 -8.98 -13.64
CA PHE A 396 -14.52 -8.38 -13.11
C PHE A 396 -14.27 -7.14 -12.26
N VAL A 397 -13.18 -7.13 -11.49
CA VAL A 397 -12.80 -6.01 -10.65
C VAL A 397 -12.06 -4.97 -11.50
N ILE A 398 -12.57 -3.73 -11.52
CA ILE A 398 -12.02 -2.65 -12.35
C ILE A 398 -11.31 -1.55 -11.56
N GLY A 399 -11.33 -1.62 -10.24
CA GLY A 399 -10.73 -0.59 -9.40
C GLY A 399 -11.19 -0.59 -7.96
N PHE A 400 -11.07 0.56 -7.32
CA PHE A 400 -11.21 0.70 -5.88
C PHE A 400 -12.08 1.90 -5.48
N ILE A 401 -12.86 1.71 -4.42
CA ILE A 401 -13.24 2.82 -3.55
C ILE A 401 -12.08 3.03 -2.56
N SER A 402 -11.44 4.20 -2.63
CA SER A 402 -10.24 4.50 -1.83
C SER A 402 -10.03 6.00 -1.64
N GLY A 403 -9.29 6.41 -0.62
CA GLY A 403 -8.94 7.81 -0.36
C GLY A 403 -7.68 8.28 -1.12
N SER A 404 -6.94 7.34 -1.69
CA SER A 404 -5.69 7.55 -2.42
C SER A 404 -5.45 6.48 -3.48
N ARG A 405 -4.43 6.65 -4.33
CA ARG A 405 -3.96 5.60 -5.25
C ARG A 405 -3.39 4.43 -4.44
N VAL A 406 -4.13 3.32 -4.41
CA VAL A 406 -3.72 2.09 -3.69
C VAL A 406 -3.05 1.03 -4.57
N SER A 407 -3.16 1.13 -5.90
CA SER A 407 -2.50 0.21 -6.85
C SER A 407 -1.67 1.01 -7.86
N MET A 408 -0.54 0.44 -8.27
CA MET A 408 0.34 1.01 -9.29
C MET A 408 0.01 0.53 -10.71
N LYS A 409 -0.92 -0.41 -10.86
CA LYS A 409 -1.37 -0.92 -12.16
C LYS A 409 -2.34 0.09 -12.80
N PRO A 410 -2.00 0.71 -13.94
CA PRO A 410 -2.80 1.78 -14.55
C PRO A 410 -4.16 1.31 -15.10
N GLU A 411 -4.38 0.00 -15.23
CA GLU A 411 -5.64 -0.61 -15.62
C GLU A 411 -6.75 -0.43 -14.55
N PHE A 412 -6.36 -0.29 -13.28
CA PHE A 412 -7.31 -0.09 -12.19
C PHE A 412 -7.67 1.38 -12.01
N LEU A 413 -8.95 1.62 -11.73
CA LEU A 413 -9.49 2.93 -11.41
C LEU A 413 -9.47 3.19 -9.90
N HIS A 414 -9.30 4.45 -9.50
CA HIS A 414 -9.47 4.90 -8.11
C HIS A 414 -10.61 5.91 -8.03
N LEU A 415 -11.67 5.56 -7.28
CA LEU A 415 -12.81 6.44 -7.05
C LEU A 415 -12.85 6.83 -5.56
N THR A 416 -12.91 8.12 -5.27
CA THR A 416 -12.78 8.65 -3.91
C THR A 416 -14.02 9.41 -3.46
N PRO A 417 -14.78 8.87 -2.48
CA PRO A 417 -15.83 9.61 -1.79
C PRO A 417 -15.23 10.52 -0.71
N GLY A 418 -16.10 11.26 -0.03
CA GLY A 418 -15.66 12.23 0.97
C GLY A 418 -14.95 13.42 0.35
N VAL A 419 -15.55 13.96 -0.70
CA VAL A 419 -15.04 15.12 -1.41
C VAL A 419 -15.99 16.31 -1.26
N GLN A 420 -15.46 17.44 -0.82
CA GLN A 420 -16.08 18.76 -0.90
C GLN A 420 -15.03 19.81 -1.26
N LEU A 421 -15.43 20.98 -1.78
CA LEU A 421 -14.47 22.05 -2.09
C LEU A 421 -13.80 22.58 -0.81
N GLU A 422 -14.62 22.77 0.22
CA GLU A 422 -14.15 23.16 1.55
C GLU A 422 -13.79 21.93 2.39
N THR A 423 -12.76 22.06 3.21
CA THR A 423 -12.40 21.02 4.19
C THR A 423 -13.42 21.01 5.33
N GLY A 424 -13.84 19.83 5.76
CA GLY A 424 -14.83 19.70 6.82
C GLY A 424 -15.24 18.25 7.06
N GLY A 425 -16.40 18.07 7.66
CA GLY A 425 -17.00 16.77 7.91
C GLY A 425 -18.47 16.90 8.31
N ASP A 426 -19.11 15.78 8.61
CA ASP A 426 -20.43 15.78 9.24
C ASP A 426 -20.39 15.27 10.68
N HIS A 427 -21.54 15.30 11.34
CA HIS A 427 -21.69 14.85 12.73
C HIS A 427 -21.74 13.31 12.88
N LEU A 428 -21.73 12.56 11.78
CA LEU A 428 -21.77 11.09 11.74
C LEU A 428 -20.43 10.50 11.27
N GLY A 429 -19.35 11.29 11.33
CA GLY A 429 -17.99 10.82 11.09
C GLY A 429 -17.51 10.92 9.64
N GLN A 430 -18.27 11.50 8.71
CA GLN A 430 -17.77 11.77 7.36
C GLN A 430 -16.65 12.80 7.40
N GLN A 431 -15.58 12.57 6.65
CA GLN A 431 -14.49 13.53 6.45
C GLN A 431 -14.42 13.97 4.99
N TYR A 432 -14.16 15.25 4.76
CA TYR A 432 -14.07 15.84 3.42
C TYR A 432 -12.65 16.32 3.09
N ASN A 433 -12.19 15.99 1.88
CA ASN A 433 -10.98 16.52 1.27
C ASN A 433 -11.32 17.19 -0.07
N SER A 434 -10.48 18.13 -0.52
CA SER A 434 -10.72 18.83 -1.79
C SER A 434 -10.41 17.97 -3.02
N PRO A 435 -11.00 18.27 -4.19
CA PRO A 435 -10.64 17.60 -5.44
C PRO A 435 -9.14 17.68 -5.76
N GLN A 436 -8.51 18.83 -5.49
CA GLN A 436 -7.08 19.02 -5.71
C GLN A 436 -6.22 18.13 -4.80
N GLU A 437 -6.63 17.94 -3.55
CA GLU A 437 -5.95 17.03 -2.62
C GLU A 437 -6.07 15.58 -3.09
N VAL A 438 -7.29 15.14 -3.43
CA VAL A 438 -7.61 13.75 -3.74
C VAL A 438 -7.08 13.31 -5.12
N VAL A 439 -7.35 14.11 -6.15
CA VAL A 439 -6.90 13.80 -7.52
C VAL A 439 -5.44 14.20 -7.69
N GLY A 440 -5.08 15.43 -7.33
CA GLY A 440 -3.74 15.97 -7.55
C GLY A 440 -2.69 15.29 -6.68
N LYS A 441 -2.81 15.38 -5.35
CA LYS A 441 -1.77 14.90 -4.43
C LYS A 441 -1.85 13.40 -4.12
N ARG A 442 -3.06 12.87 -3.96
CA ARG A 442 -3.26 11.45 -3.61
C ARG A 442 -3.41 10.53 -4.81
N GLY A 443 -3.44 11.08 -6.03
CA GLY A 443 -3.35 10.30 -7.27
C GLY A 443 -4.61 9.52 -7.65
N SER A 444 -5.78 9.86 -7.08
CA SER A 444 -7.06 9.21 -7.41
C SER A 444 -7.60 9.67 -8.77
N ASP A 445 -8.45 8.89 -9.42
CA ASP A 445 -8.94 9.20 -10.76
C ASP A 445 -10.22 10.02 -10.74
N VAL A 446 -11.20 9.57 -9.94
CA VAL A 446 -12.57 10.08 -9.96
C VAL A 446 -12.96 10.52 -8.55
N ILE A 447 -13.58 11.70 -8.43
CA ILE A 447 -14.19 12.14 -7.18
C ILE A 447 -15.67 11.73 -7.13
N ILE A 448 -16.14 11.26 -5.97
CA ILE A 448 -17.55 10.97 -5.72
C ILE A 448 -18.12 12.05 -4.80
N VAL A 449 -19.08 12.82 -5.30
CA VAL A 449 -19.62 14.00 -4.60
C VAL A 449 -21.13 13.89 -4.44
N GLY A 450 -21.61 13.95 -3.20
CA GLY A 450 -23.05 13.97 -2.87
C GLY A 450 -23.51 15.34 -2.40
N ARG A 451 -23.58 15.52 -1.07
CA ARG A 451 -24.05 16.75 -0.41
C ARG A 451 -23.46 18.05 -0.94
N GLY A 452 -22.20 18.05 -1.37
CA GLY A 452 -21.57 19.24 -1.98
C GLY A 452 -22.29 19.76 -3.23
N ILE A 453 -22.95 18.87 -3.98
CA ILE A 453 -23.78 19.22 -5.15
C ILE A 453 -25.25 19.28 -4.74
N LEU A 454 -25.76 18.27 -4.01
CA LEU A 454 -27.19 18.14 -3.74
C LEU A 454 -27.75 19.26 -2.86
N ALA A 455 -26.95 19.78 -1.92
CA ALA A 455 -27.35 20.86 -1.03
C ALA A 455 -27.15 22.27 -1.63
N ALA A 456 -26.54 22.37 -2.82
CA ALA A 456 -26.34 23.65 -3.49
C ALA A 456 -27.66 24.16 -4.08
N ALA A 457 -27.87 25.49 -4.02
CA ALA A 457 -29.04 26.12 -4.63
C ALA A 457 -29.08 25.89 -6.15
N ASN A 458 -27.93 25.96 -6.81
CA ASN A 458 -27.76 25.64 -8.22
C ASN A 458 -26.86 24.39 -8.38
N ARG A 459 -27.51 23.24 -8.53
CA ARG A 459 -26.82 21.94 -8.58
C ARG A 459 -25.99 21.75 -9.85
N LEU A 460 -26.41 22.33 -10.98
CA LEU A 460 -25.66 22.29 -12.24
C LEU A 460 -24.36 23.08 -12.13
N GLU A 461 -24.42 24.30 -11.59
CA GLU A 461 -23.23 25.13 -11.35
C GLU A 461 -22.27 24.46 -10.36
N ALA A 462 -22.79 23.90 -9.26
CA ALA A 462 -21.99 23.14 -8.32
C ALA A 462 -21.29 21.93 -9.00
N ALA A 463 -22.03 21.14 -9.80
CA ALA A 463 -21.44 20.02 -10.53
C ALA A 463 -20.34 20.46 -11.49
N GLU A 464 -20.52 21.57 -12.22
CA GLU A 464 -19.48 22.14 -13.08
C GLU A 464 -18.25 22.61 -12.30
N MET A 465 -18.42 23.17 -11.11
CA MET A 465 -17.29 23.54 -10.24
C MET A 465 -16.48 22.31 -9.83
N TYR A 466 -17.14 21.23 -9.39
CA TYR A 466 -16.45 19.99 -9.02
C TYR A 466 -15.78 19.32 -10.22
N ARG A 467 -16.46 19.31 -11.38
CA ARG A 467 -15.91 18.76 -12.64
C ARG A 467 -14.63 19.48 -13.02
N LYS A 468 -14.64 20.82 -13.07
CA LYS A 468 -13.46 21.63 -13.40
C LYS A 468 -12.34 21.42 -12.40
N ALA A 469 -12.63 21.48 -11.10
CA ALA A 469 -11.62 21.29 -10.06
C ALA A 469 -10.95 19.91 -10.12
N ALA A 470 -11.72 18.84 -10.36
CA ALA A 470 -11.18 17.50 -10.50
C ALA A 470 -10.40 17.30 -11.80
N TRP A 471 -10.87 17.90 -12.91
CA TRP A 471 -10.22 17.78 -14.21
C TRP A 471 -8.90 18.57 -14.26
N GLU A 472 -8.88 19.79 -13.75
CA GLU A 472 -7.66 20.61 -13.63
C GLU A 472 -6.62 19.95 -12.73
N ALA A 473 -7.04 19.33 -11.61
CA ALA A 473 -6.15 18.58 -10.74
C ALA A 473 -5.55 17.35 -11.47
N TYR A 474 -6.34 16.67 -12.30
CA TYR A 474 -5.88 15.57 -13.14
C TYR A 474 -4.87 16.04 -14.20
N LEU A 475 -5.18 17.10 -14.94
CA LEU A 475 -4.29 17.67 -15.96
C LEU A 475 -2.97 18.14 -15.36
N SER A 476 -3.03 18.77 -14.19
CA SER A 476 -1.83 19.20 -13.44
C SER A 476 -0.98 18.00 -13.06
N ARG A 477 -1.58 16.92 -12.54
CA ARG A 477 -0.86 15.68 -12.23
C ARG A 477 -0.24 15.03 -13.46
N LEU A 478 -0.92 15.10 -14.61
CA LEU A 478 -0.41 14.59 -15.88
C LEU A 478 0.75 15.43 -16.43
N ALA A 479 0.76 16.75 -16.17
CA ALA A 479 1.74 17.70 -16.68
C ALA A 479 3.04 17.80 -15.86
N VAL A 480 3.04 17.35 -14.59
CA VAL A 480 4.23 17.30 -13.70
C VAL A 480 5.13 16.10 -14.08
N GLN A 481 5.36 15.89 -15.37
CA GLN A 481 6.17 14.80 -15.93
C GLN A 481 7.49 15.27 -16.51
#